data_AF-A0AAY5L9W0-F1
#
_entry.id   AF-A0AAY5L9W0-F1
#
_cell.length_a   1.000
_cell.length_b   1.000
_cell.length_c   1.000
_cell.angle_alpha   90.00
_cell.angle_beta   90.00
_cell.angle_gamma   90.00
#
_symmetry.space_group_name_H-M   'P 1'
#
loop_
_entity.id
_entity.type
_entity.pdbx_description
1 polymer ?
#
loop_
_entity_poly.entity_id
_entity_poly.type
_entity_poly.pdbx_seq_one_letter_code
_entity_poly.pdbx_strand_id
1 'polypeptide(L)'
;MKTVALLFFAFELVYTAPTQDEHHLLKRIMDTVNDLLKTGPEFLSSIVPHQFDRERCGRKGPEDFCIAEKILTDINYTKYGIPENREIHRFLIQYNKFHPNNCTVDKDEEEEQLRALLEDLYCCAQVKYSRRNHKRAQLILNKDHKMV
;
A
#
# COMPACT_ATOMS: atom_id res chain seq x y z
N MET A 1 42.59 -5.67 -33.01
CA MET A 1 41.58 -5.28 -32.00
C MET A 1 40.26 -5.06 -32.71
N LYS A 2 39.26 -5.93 -32.50
CA LYS A 2 37.89 -5.77 -33.00
C LYS A 2 36.96 -5.81 -31.80
N THR A 3 36.20 -4.74 -31.65
CA THR A 3 35.27 -4.44 -30.56
C THR A 3 34.08 -5.39 -30.58
N VAL A 4 33.79 -6.01 -29.43
CA VAL A 4 32.58 -6.79 -29.20
C VAL A 4 31.65 -5.93 -28.36
N ALA A 5 30.56 -5.44 -28.95
CA ALA A 5 29.47 -4.80 -28.22
C ALA A 5 28.46 -5.90 -27.85
N LEU A 6 28.47 -6.32 -26.58
CA LEU A 6 27.43 -7.19 -26.02
C LEU A 6 26.22 -6.34 -25.65
N LEU A 7 25.17 -6.41 -26.46
CA LEU A 7 23.84 -5.93 -26.09
C LEU A 7 23.17 -6.98 -25.19
N PHE A 8 23.22 -6.75 -23.88
CA PHE A 8 22.39 -7.49 -22.93
C PHE A 8 20.97 -6.91 -22.99
N PHE A 9 20.11 -7.55 -23.78
CA PHE A 9 18.66 -7.38 -23.62
C PHE A 9 18.24 -8.17 -22.37
N ALA A 10 18.13 -7.48 -21.24
CA ALA A 10 17.40 -8.01 -20.10
C ALA A 10 15.93 -8.15 -20.51
N PHE A 11 15.46 -9.39 -20.60
CA PHE A 11 14.04 -9.69 -20.68
C PHE A 11 13.39 -9.16 -19.40
N GLU A 12 12.81 -7.97 -19.44
CA GLU A 12 11.72 -7.65 -18.53
C GLU A 12 10.59 -8.62 -18.89
N LEU A 13 10.56 -9.76 -18.17
CA LEU A 13 9.34 -10.51 -17.95
C LEU A 13 8.38 -9.51 -17.32
N VAL A 14 7.64 -8.82 -18.20
CA VAL A 14 6.40 -8.13 -17.87
C VAL A 14 5.52 -9.20 -17.29
N TYR A 15 5.63 -9.39 -15.97
CA TYR A 15 4.65 -10.07 -15.18
C TYR A 15 3.42 -9.19 -15.32
N THR A 16 2.61 -9.46 -16.33
CA THR A 16 1.26 -8.94 -16.49
C THR A 16 0.44 -9.55 -15.36
N ALA A 17 0.74 -9.12 -14.13
CA ALA A 17 -0.19 -9.25 -13.04
C ALA A 17 -1.50 -8.66 -13.53
N PRO A 18 -2.65 -9.32 -13.29
CA PRO A 18 -3.93 -8.77 -13.67
C PRO A 18 -3.96 -7.34 -13.15
N THR A 19 -4.31 -6.39 -14.02
CA THR A 19 -4.54 -4.99 -13.66
C THR A 19 -5.70 -4.96 -12.68
N GLN A 20 -5.42 -5.33 -11.42
CA GLN A 20 -6.39 -5.26 -10.35
C GLN A 20 -6.76 -3.80 -10.22
N ASP A 21 -8.05 -3.51 -10.39
CA ASP A 21 -8.57 -2.18 -10.17
C ASP A 21 -8.14 -1.70 -8.78
N GLU A 22 -7.67 -0.46 -8.67
CA GLU A 22 -7.21 0.14 -7.42
C GLU A 22 -8.24 -0.03 -6.28
N HIS A 23 -9.54 -0.13 -6.60
CA HIS A 23 -10.60 -0.41 -5.64
C HIS A 23 -10.50 -1.80 -5.01
N HIS A 24 -10.18 -2.81 -5.82
CA HIS A 24 -9.91 -4.16 -5.35
C HIS A 24 -8.63 -4.22 -4.51
N LEU A 25 -7.61 -3.42 -4.86
CA LEU A 25 -6.39 -3.32 -4.07
C LEU A 25 -6.65 -2.73 -2.68
N LEU A 26 -7.44 -1.65 -2.59
CA LEU A 26 -7.84 -1.08 -1.30
C LEU A 26 -8.59 -2.12 -0.43
N LYS A 27 -9.45 -2.94 -1.03
CA LYS A 27 -10.11 -4.04 -0.32
C LYS A 27 -9.12 -5.10 0.16
N ARG A 28 -8.18 -5.52 -0.68
CA ARG A 28 -7.14 -6.49 -0.31
C ARG A 28 -6.25 -5.98 0.82
N ILE A 29 -5.86 -4.70 0.76
CA ILE A 29 -5.12 -4.02 1.85
C ILE A 29 -5.92 -4.12 3.15
N MET A 30 -7.20 -3.74 3.16
CA MET A 30 -8.05 -3.82 4.36
C MET A 30 -8.18 -5.24 4.90
N ASP A 31 -8.47 -6.21 4.02
CA ASP A 31 -8.67 -7.61 4.41
C ASP A 31 -7.38 -8.18 5.03
N THR A 32 -6.23 -7.99 4.39
CA THR A 32 -4.93 -8.48 4.88
C THR A 32 -4.50 -7.79 6.18
N VAL A 33 -4.68 -6.46 6.31
CA VAL A 33 -4.34 -5.74 7.54
C VAL A 33 -5.20 -6.20 8.71
N ASN A 34 -6.50 -6.42 8.49
CA ASN A 34 -7.41 -6.94 9.51
C ASN A 34 -7.02 -8.35 9.96
N ASP A 35 -6.54 -9.20 9.04
CA ASP A 35 -6.04 -10.53 9.37
C ASP A 35 -4.74 -10.45 10.18
N LEU A 36 -3.81 -9.56 9.82
CA LEU A 36 -2.57 -9.32 10.59
C LEU A 36 -2.87 -8.85 12.02
N LEU A 37 -3.82 -7.93 12.19
CA LEU A 37 -4.23 -7.41 13.50
C LEU A 37 -4.85 -8.49 14.40
N LYS A 38 -5.48 -9.51 13.82
CA LYS A 38 -6.10 -10.63 14.55
C LYS A 38 -5.13 -11.76 14.89
N THR A 39 -4.17 -12.03 14.02
CA THR A 39 -3.39 -13.28 14.06
C THR A 39 -2.10 -13.14 14.88
N GLY A 40 -1.54 -11.94 15.06
CA GLY A 40 -0.13 -11.79 15.44
C GLY A 40 0.19 -10.92 16.65
N PRO A 41 -0.20 -11.26 17.88
CA PRO A 41 0.06 -10.41 19.05
C PRO A 41 1.56 -10.12 19.30
N GLU A 42 2.46 -11.04 18.97
CA GLU A 42 3.90 -10.93 19.30
C GLU A 42 4.66 -9.91 18.43
N PHE A 43 4.34 -9.80 17.13
CA PHE A 43 5.00 -8.82 16.25
C PHE A 43 4.31 -7.44 16.28
N LEU A 44 3.05 -7.38 16.71
CA LEU A 44 2.30 -6.12 16.75
C LEU A 44 2.87 -5.12 17.77
N SER A 45 3.62 -5.61 18.77
CA SER A 45 4.37 -4.76 19.71
C SER A 45 5.72 -4.29 19.18
N SER A 46 6.14 -4.71 17.98
CA SER A 46 7.35 -4.19 17.34
C SER A 46 7.24 -2.69 17.13
N ILE A 47 8.36 -2.00 17.29
CA ILE A 47 8.43 -0.55 17.23
C ILE A 47 8.85 -0.11 15.82
N VAL A 48 8.18 0.93 15.31
CA VAL A 48 8.31 1.44 13.94
C VAL A 48 8.27 2.97 13.93
N PRO A 49 8.81 3.66 12.91
CA PRO A 49 8.72 5.12 12.83
C PRO A 49 7.26 5.62 12.74
N HIS A 50 6.90 6.60 13.56
CA HIS A 50 5.58 7.25 13.60
C HIS A 50 5.46 8.35 12.55
N GLN A 51 5.46 7.96 11.28
CA GLN A 51 5.39 8.89 10.13
C GLN A 51 4.13 8.77 9.29
N PHE A 52 3.37 7.70 9.50
CA PHE A 52 2.09 7.53 8.86
C PHE A 52 1.07 8.48 9.49
N ASP A 53 0.53 9.41 8.70
CA ASP A 53 -0.50 10.33 9.18
C ASP A 53 -1.86 9.91 8.61
N ARG A 54 -2.72 9.37 9.48
CA ARG A 54 -4.06 8.93 9.12
C ARG A 54 -4.90 10.03 8.48
N GLU A 55 -4.83 11.26 8.98
CA GLU A 55 -5.62 12.37 8.45
C GLU A 55 -5.15 12.80 7.06
N ARG A 56 -3.82 12.96 6.91
CA ARG A 56 -3.17 13.25 5.64
C ARG A 56 -3.48 12.15 4.62
N CYS A 57 -3.43 10.89 5.04
CA CYS A 57 -3.76 9.75 4.21
C CYS A 57 -5.21 9.82 3.74
N GLY A 58 -6.15 10.07 4.66
CA GLY A 58 -7.57 10.25 4.33
C GLY A 58 -7.80 11.33 3.27
N ARG A 59 -7.07 12.45 3.33
CA ARG A 59 -7.19 13.56 2.37
C ARG A 59 -6.48 13.27 1.05
N LYS A 60 -5.16 13.05 1.08
CA LYS A 60 -4.28 12.89 -0.08
C LYS A 60 -4.14 11.43 -0.46
N GLY A 61 -3.58 10.59 0.40
CA GLY A 61 -3.51 9.12 0.23
C GLY A 61 -2.14 8.61 -0.23
N PRO A 62 -1.71 8.90 -1.48
CA PRO A 62 -0.53 8.28 -2.08
C PRO A 62 0.77 8.37 -1.26
N GLU A 63 0.98 9.48 -0.56
CA GLU A 63 2.17 9.69 0.28
C GLU A 63 2.22 8.71 1.45
N ASP A 64 1.15 8.61 2.21
CA ASP A 64 1.08 7.76 3.39
C ASP A 64 1.02 6.25 3.04
N PHE A 65 0.45 5.87 1.90
CA PHE A 65 0.58 4.49 1.38
C PHE A 65 2.01 4.13 0.98
N CYS A 66 2.80 5.11 0.49
CA CYS A 66 4.24 4.92 0.25
C CYS A 66 5.01 4.80 1.57
N ILE A 67 4.72 5.63 2.57
CA ILE A 67 5.35 5.57 3.90
C ILE A 67 5.08 4.21 4.55
N ALA A 68 3.82 3.75 4.57
CA ALA A 68 3.46 2.45 5.12
C ALA A 68 4.17 1.30 4.38
N GLU A 69 4.27 1.37 3.05
CA GLU A 69 5.00 0.38 2.25
C GLU A 69 6.46 0.29 2.68
N LYS A 70 7.18 1.43 2.77
CA LYS A 70 8.58 1.45 3.18
C LYS A 70 8.80 0.92 4.60
N ILE A 71 7.97 1.35 5.56
CA ILE A 71 8.08 0.90 6.96
C ILE A 71 7.87 -0.63 7.04
N LEU A 72 6.83 -1.16 6.39
CA LEU A 72 6.52 -2.59 6.41
C LEU A 72 7.58 -3.42 5.65
N THR A 73 8.16 -2.86 4.59
CA THR A 73 9.29 -3.45 3.86
C THR A 73 10.51 -3.58 4.76
N ASP A 74 10.89 -2.52 5.48
CA ASP A 74 12.05 -2.54 6.36
C ASP A 74 11.90 -3.58 7.48
N ILE A 75 10.70 -3.72 8.07
CA ILE A 75 10.43 -4.73 9.11
C ILE A 75 10.60 -6.16 8.59
N ASN A 76 10.28 -6.42 7.32
CA ASN A 76 10.47 -7.75 6.71
C ASN A 76 11.94 -8.17 6.66
N TYR A 77 12.87 -7.21 6.69
CA TYR A 77 14.31 -7.47 6.74
C TYR A 77 14.87 -7.55 8.16
N THR A 78 14.04 -7.39 9.20
CA THR A 78 14.45 -7.51 10.61
C THR A 78 14.23 -8.92 11.17
N LYS A 79 14.70 -9.17 12.41
CA LYS A 79 14.50 -10.42 13.16
C LYS A 79 13.02 -10.81 13.32
N TYR A 80 12.10 -9.87 13.13
CA TYR A 80 10.66 -10.09 13.18
C TYR A 80 10.06 -10.58 11.86
N GLY A 81 10.85 -10.70 10.79
CA GLY A 81 10.45 -11.04 9.41
C GLY A 81 9.15 -11.84 9.32
N ILE A 82 8.04 -11.10 9.22
CA ILE A 82 6.69 -11.64 9.34
C ILE A 82 6.33 -12.26 7.98
N PRO A 83 6.18 -13.59 7.85
CA PRO A 83 5.86 -14.21 6.57
C PRO A 83 4.54 -13.70 6.01
N GLU A 84 3.54 -13.42 6.87
CA GLU A 84 2.24 -12.87 6.47
C GLU A 84 2.31 -11.42 5.96
N ASN A 85 3.36 -10.67 6.28
CA ASN A 85 3.54 -9.27 5.86
C ASN A 85 4.00 -9.17 4.38
N ARG A 86 4.29 -10.29 3.71
CA ARG A 86 4.62 -10.31 2.27
C ARG A 86 3.43 -9.95 1.38
N GLU A 87 2.21 -10.33 1.77
CA GLU A 87 1.01 -10.05 0.97
C GLU A 87 0.66 -8.56 1.01
N ILE A 88 0.64 -7.96 2.21
CA ILE A 88 0.34 -6.54 2.34
C ILE A 88 1.39 -5.68 1.64
N HIS A 89 2.68 -6.01 1.76
CA HIS A 89 3.75 -5.35 1.01
C HIS A 89 3.50 -5.39 -0.50
N ARG A 90 3.15 -6.56 -1.05
CA ARG A 90 2.81 -6.70 -2.47
C ARG A 90 1.63 -5.82 -2.86
N PHE A 91 0.56 -5.77 -2.06
CA PHE A 91 -0.61 -4.94 -2.38
C PHE A 91 -0.32 -3.45 -2.29
N LEU A 92 0.51 -3.02 -1.33
CA LEU A 92 0.95 -1.63 -1.23
C LEU A 92 1.82 -1.21 -2.41
N ILE A 93 2.78 -2.04 -2.85
CA ILE A 93 3.53 -1.78 -4.09
C ILE A 93 2.58 -1.61 -5.28
N GLN A 94 1.60 -2.52 -5.42
CA GLN A 94 0.66 -2.46 -6.52
C GLN A 94 -0.19 -1.20 -6.46
N TYR A 95 -0.66 -0.79 -5.28
CA TYR A 95 -1.39 0.46 -5.08
C TYR A 95 -0.54 1.67 -5.44
N ASN A 96 0.70 1.72 -4.97
CA ASN A 96 1.64 2.82 -5.23
C ASN A 96 2.03 2.95 -6.71
N LYS A 97 1.90 1.88 -7.51
CA LYS A 97 2.04 1.98 -8.98
C LYS A 97 0.92 2.79 -9.64
N PHE A 98 -0.29 2.79 -9.08
CA PHE A 98 -1.39 3.65 -9.56
C PHE A 98 -1.18 5.11 -9.15
N HIS A 99 -0.45 5.34 -8.07
CA HIS A 99 -0.19 6.67 -7.51
C HIS A 99 1.29 6.86 -7.19
N PRO A 100 2.15 7.01 -8.22
CA PRO A 100 3.59 7.11 -8.02
C PRO A 100 3.91 8.28 -7.08
N ASN A 101 4.57 7.99 -5.97
CA ASN A 101 5.00 9.00 -5.02
C ASN A 101 6.39 8.64 -4.48
N ASN A 102 7.22 9.66 -4.31
CA ASN A 102 8.54 9.51 -3.69
C ASN A 102 8.41 9.95 -2.23
N CYS A 103 8.19 8.99 -1.34
CA CYS A 103 8.27 9.23 0.10
C CYS A 103 9.66 8.91 0.63
N THR A 104 10.05 9.53 1.73
CA THR A 104 11.19 9.16 2.57
C THR A 104 10.67 8.76 3.93
N VAL A 105 11.33 7.80 4.56
CA VAL A 105 11.05 7.44 5.95
C VAL A 105 12.29 7.76 6.77
N ASP A 106 12.16 8.68 7.71
CA ASP A 106 13.23 8.98 8.67
C ASP A 106 13.21 7.93 9.79
N LYS A 107 14.37 7.52 10.29
CA LYS A 107 14.46 6.55 11.39
C LYS A 107 14.71 7.22 12.74
N ASP A 108 14.99 8.53 12.73
CA ASP A 108 15.34 9.29 13.94
C ASP A 108 14.14 10.04 14.53
N GLU A 109 12.93 9.88 13.96
CA GLU A 109 11.69 10.47 14.47
C GLU A 109 11.03 9.65 15.58
N GLU A 110 9.92 10.17 16.13
CA GLU A 110 9.09 9.47 17.11
C GLU A 110 8.72 8.06 16.63
N GLU A 111 8.63 7.12 17.57
CA GLU A 111 8.33 5.72 17.28
C GLU A 111 6.93 5.34 17.81
N GLU A 112 6.28 4.41 17.11
CA GLU A 112 4.99 3.84 17.49
C GLU A 112 5.01 2.32 17.45
N GLN A 113 3.98 1.68 18.00
CA GLN A 113 3.78 0.24 17.81
C GLN A 113 3.29 -0.03 16.39
N LEU A 114 3.78 -1.11 15.76
CA LEU A 114 3.31 -1.59 14.46
C LEU A 114 1.79 -1.78 14.42
N ARG A 115 1.16 -2.13 15.55
CA ARG A 115 -0.29 -2.14 15.68
C ARG A 115 -0.94 -0.80 15.28
N ALA A 116 -0.43 0.32 15.77
CA ALA A 116 -0.98 1.64 15.51
C ALA A 116 -0.89 1.96 14.00
N LEU A 117 0.27 1.75 13.39
CA LEU A 117 0.46 1.88 11.94
C LEU A 117 -0.57 1.07 11.14
N LEU A 118 -0.79 -0.20 11.52
CA LEU A 118 -1.73 -1.09 10.83
C LEU A 118 -3.18 -0.64 11.01
N GLU A 119 -3.59 -0.22 12.21
CA GLU A 119 -4.93 0.31 12.47
C GLU A 119 -5.21 1.58 11.64
N ASP A 120 -4.21 2.46 11.54
CA ASP A 120 -4.30 3.70 10.76
C ASP A 120 -4.28 3.44 9.26
N LEU A 121 -3.47 2.49 8.78
CA LEU A 121 -3.49 2.02 7.40
C LEU A 121 -4.84 1.45 6.99
N TYR A 122 -5.44 0.60 7.84
CA TYR A 122 -6.79 0.07 7.64
C TYR A 122 -7.81 1.21 7.50
N CYS A 123 -7.78 2.15 8.45
CA CYS A 123 -8.66 3.30 8.45
C CYS A 123 -8.52 4.14 7.17
N CYS A 124 -7.29 4.41 6.73
CA CYS A 124 -7.07 5.16 5.51
C CYS A 124 -7.61 4.42 4.27
N ALA A 125 -7.30 3.13 4.15
CA ALA A 125 -7.80 2.31 3.04
C ALA A 125 -9.33 2.29 2.98
N GLN A 126 -9.99 2.20 4.14
CA GLN A 126 -11.45 2.25 4.25
C GLN A 126 -12.02 3.60 3.78
N VAL A 127 -11.41 4.72 4.16
CA VAL A 127 -11.83 6.07 3.72
C VAL A 127 -11.70 6.19 2.19
N LYS A 128 -10.59 5.74 1.60
CA LYS A 128 -10.38 5.79 0.15
C LYS A 128 -11.35 4.89 -0.61
N TYR A 129 -11.54 3.67 -0.13
CA TYR A 129 -12.47 2.70 -0.68
C TYR A 129 -13.91 3.27 -0.73
N SER A 130 -14.34 3.87 0.38
CA SER A 130 -15.69 4.44 0.53
C SER A 130 -15.91 5.66 -0.38
N ARG A 131 -14.92 6.56 -0.47
CA ARG A 131 -14.99 7.72 -1.38
C ARG A 131 -15.11 7.30 -2.85
N ARG A 132 -14.44 6.20 -3.24
CA ARG A 132 -14.51 5.70 -4.61
C ARG A 132 -15.86 5.06 -4.93
N ASN A 133 -16.46 4.32 -3.99
CA ASN A 133 -17.82 3.82 -4.14
C ASN A 133 -18.84 4.96 -4.32
N HIS A 134 -18.71 6.04 -3.54
CA HIS A 134 -19.58 7.20 -3.68
C HIS A 134 -19.47 7.86 -5.06
N LYS A 135 -18.23 8.08 -5.56
CA LYS A 135 -18.01 8.61 -6.92
C LYS A 135 -18.56 7.68 -8.01
N ARG A 136 -18.38 6.37 -7.86
CA ARG A 136 -18.90 5.37 -8.82
C ARG A 136 -20.43 5.38 -8.85
N ALA A 137 -21.09 5.46 -7.69
CA ALA A 137 -22.54 5.57 -7.60
C ALA A 137 -23.06 6.85 -8.28
N GLN A 138 -22.41 8.00 -8.05
CA GLN A 138 -22.76 9.26 -8.72
C GLN A 138 -22.61 9.21 -10.25
N LEU A 139 -21.55 8.55 -10.75
CA LEU A 139 -21.33 8.41 -12.20
C LEU A 139 -22.39 7.53 -12.88
N ILE A 140 -22.89 6.50 -12.19
CA ILE A 140 -23.98 5.66 -12.68
C ILE A 140 -25.27 6.48 -12.75
N LEU A 141 -25.64 7.16 -11.66
CA LEU A 141 -26.84 8.02 -11.60
C LEU A 141 -26.84 9.12 -12.68
N ASN A 142 -25.68 9.75 -12.91
CA ASN A 142 -25.54 10.79 -13.93
C ASN A 142 -25.57 10.26 -15.38
N LYS A 143 -25.22 8.99 -15.61
CA LYS A 143 -25.37 8.36 -16.94
C LYS A 143 -26.82 8.04 -17.23
N ASP A 144 -27.57 7.56 -16.24
CA ASP A 144 -28.98 7.23 -16.41
C ASP A 144 -29.83 8.49 -16.66
N HIS A 145 -29.46 9.64 -16.07
CA HIS A 145 -30.10 10.94 -16.35
C HIS A 145 -29.80 11.53 -17.74
N LYS A 146 -28.72 11.12 -18.41
CA LYS A 146 -28.37 11.60 -19.76
C LYS A 146 -28.98 10.76 -20.90
N MET A 147 -29.63 9.65 -20.56
CA MET A 147 -30.30 8.76 -21.52
C MET A 147 -31.82 8.98 -21.61
N VAL A 148 -32.33 10.08 -21.04
CA VAL A 148 -33.72 10.54 -21.14
C VAL A 148 -33.81 11.80 -21.99
#